data_AF-A0A4Q5QVK7-F1
#
_entry.id   AF-A0A4Q5QVK7-F1
#
_cell.length_a   1.000
_cell.length_b   1.000
_cell.length_c   1.000
_cell.angle_alpha   90.00
_cell.angle_beta   90.00
_cell.angle_gamma   90.00
#
_symmetry.space_group_name_H-M   'P 1'
#
loop_
_entity.id
_entity.type
_entity.pdbx_description
1 polymer ?
#
loop_
_entity_poly.entity_id
_entity_poly.type
_entity_poly.pdbx_seq_one_letter_code
_entity_poly.pdbx_strand_id
1 'polypeptide(L)' 'QVRALNEIAKERGQSLAQMAIAWLLKDKRITTVLIGASSTQQLDNNIDAIHQLDFSQDELDSIEKILKNIKA' A
#
# COMPACT_ATOMS: atom_id res chain seq x y z
N GLN A 1 3.03 -9.70 -10.49
CA GLN A 1 2.28 -8.51 -10.05
C GLN A 1 2.32 -8.39 -8.53
N VAL A 2 1.58 -9.23 -7.78
CA VAL A 2 1.60 -9.21 -6.30
C VAL A 2 3.02 -9.33 -5.73
N ARG A 3 3.85 -10.22 -6.27
CA ARG A 3 5.26 -10.34 -5.87
C ARG A 3 6.06 -9.05 -6.13
N ALA A 4 5.86 -8.40 -7.27
CA ALA A 4 6.55 -7.17 -7.62
C ALA A 4 6.13 -5.99 -6.74
N LEU A 5 4.82 -5.86 -6.46
CA LEU A 5 4.31 -4.89 -5.48
C LEU A 5 4.84 -5.16 -4.08
N ASN A 6 4.99 -6.44 -3.71
CA ASN A 6 5.55 -6.82 -2.42
C ASN A 6 7.03 -6.45 -2.29
N GLU A 7 7.81 -6.47 -3.37
CA GLU A 7 9.19 -5.97 -3.32
C GLU A 7 9.24 -4.46 -3.09
N ILE A 8 8.38 -3.66 -3.75
CA ILE A 8 8.26 -2.22 -3.47
C ILE A 8 7.84 -1.97 -2.01
N ALA A 9 6.90 -2.76 -1.49
CA ALA A 9 6.47 -2.63 -0.10
C ALA A 9 7.65 -2.87 0.87
N LYS A 10 8.48 -3.89 0.62
CA LYS A 10 9.67 -4.16 1.42
C LYS A 10 10.70 -3.03 1.35
N GLU A 11 10.94 -2.47 0.16
CA GLU A 11 11.83 -1.31 -0.01
C GLU A 11 11.36 -0.09 0.80
N ARG A 12 10.05 0.05 0.95
CA ARG A 12 9.41 1.07 1.80
C ARG A 12 9.44 0.75 3.30
N GLY A 13 9.93 -0.43 3.70
CA GLY A 13 9.88 -0.90 5.08
C GLY A 13 8.45 -1.25 5.56
N GLN A 14 7.54 -1.55 4.63
CA GLN A 14 6.13 -1.84 4.91
C GLN A 14 5.75 -3.26 4.46
N SER A 15 4.72 -3.83 5.08
CA SER A 15 4.04 -5.00 4.53
C SER A 15 3.24 -4.62 3.28
N LEU A 16 2.96 -5.58 2.39
CA LEU A 16 2.12 -5.31 1.23
C LEU A 16 0.71 -4.81 1.63
N ALA A 17 0.17 -5.32 2.74
CA ALA A 17 -1.11 -4.86 3.28
C ALA A 17 -1.03 -3.39 3.72
N GLN A 18 0.03 -3.02 4.45
CA GLN A 18 0.29 -1.64 4.84
C GLN A 18 0.41 -0.71 3.63
N MET A 19 1.20 -1.10 2.62
CA MET A 19 1.36 -0.31 1.40
C MET A 19 0.03 -0.13 0.65
N ALA A 20 -0.84 -1.14 0.63
CA ALA A 20 -2.15 -1.05 0.00
C ALA A 20 -3.09 -0.08 0.75
N ILE A 21 -3.03 -0.05 2.08
CA ILE A 21 -3.78 0.93 2.89
C ILE A 21 -3.25 2.34 2.65
N ALA A 22 -1.92 2.52 2.70
CA ALA A 22 -1.26 3.79 2.38
C ALA A 22 -1.62 4.28 0.97
N TRP A 23 -1.70 3.37 -0.01
CA TRP A 23 -2.08 3.70 -1.39
C TRP A 23 -3.46 4.33 -1.51
N LEU A 24 -4.43 3.90 -0.69
CA LEU A 24 -5.75 4.51 -0.64
C LEU A 24 -5.70 5.85 0.10
N LEU A 25 -5.03 5.90 1.25
CA LEU A 25 -4.98 7.09 2.10
C LEU A 25 -4.15 8.25 1.51
N LYS A 26 -3.28 8.00 0.55
CA LYS A 26 -2.54 9.07 -0.15
C LYS A 26 -3.47 10.03 -0.91
N ASP A 27 -4.64 9.55 -1.35
CA ASP A 27 -5.60 10.36 -2.09
C ASP A 27 -6.46 11.16 -1.11
N LYS A 28 -6.26 12.47 -1.06
CA LYS A 28 -6.99 13.40 -0.17
C LYS A 28 -8.51 13.40 -0.39
N ARG A 29 -9.01 12.82 -1.48
CA ARG A 29 -10.45 12.66 -1.74
C ARG A 29 -11.06 11.49 -0.98
N ILE A 30 -10.24 10.56 -0.46
CA ILE A 30 -10.69 9.42 0.33
C ILE A 30 -10.76 9.84 1.80
N THR A 31 -11.97 9.83 2.36
CA THR A 31 -12.20 10.23 3.76
C THR A 31 -11.77 9.15 4.76
N THR A 32 -11.96 7.88 4.42
CA THR A 32 -11.66 6.75 5.32
C THR A 32 -11.44 5.46 4.54
N VAL A 33 -10.68 4.54 5.14
CA VAL A 33 -10.45 3.18 4.64
C VAL A 33 -10.98 2.21 5.69
N LEU A 34 -12.00 1.43 5.30
CA LEU A 34 -12.56 0.38 6.16
C LEU A 34 -11.72 -0.89 6.02
N ILE A 35 -11.06 -1.30 7.11
CA ILE A 35 -10.21 -2.50 7.15
C ILE A 35 -10.87 -3.62 7.95
N GLY A 36 -10.64 -4.87 7.51
CA GLY A 36 -10.96 -6.07 8.29
C GLY A 36 -9.71 -6.65 8.94
N ALA A 37 -9.84 -7.17 10.15
CA ALA A 37 -8.78 -7.90 10.85
C ALA A 37 -9.38 -9.10 11.59
N SER A 38 -8.72 -10.26 11.50
CA SER A 38 -9.12 -11.50 12.20
C SER A 38 -8.38 -11.70 13.53
N SER A 39 -7.45 -10.81 13.86
CA SER A 39 -6.66 -10.81 15.09
C SER A 39 -6.20 -9.39 15.43
N THR A 40 -5.85 -9.15 16.69
CA THR A 40 -5.26 -7.88 17.14
C THR A 40 -3.93 -7.62 16.44
N GLN A 41 -3.09 -8.64 16.28
CA GLN A 41 -1.81 -8.50 15.59
C GLN A 41 -1.95 -8.02 14.14
N GLN A 42 -2.99 -8.48 13.42
CA GLN A 42 -3.28 -8.00 12.07
C GLN A 42 -3.81 -6.56 12.10
N LEU A 43 -4.64 -6.23 13.08
CA LEU A 43 -5.12 -4.86 13.28
C LEU A 43 -3.95 -3.90 13.51
N ASP A 44 -3.03 -4.25 14.41
CA ASP A 44 -1.82 -3.47 14.69
C ASP A 44 -0.98 -3.29 13.42
N ASN A 45 -0.76 -4.39 12.67
CA ASN A 45 -0.03 -4.31 11.40
C ASN A 45 -0.72 -3.39 10.38
N ASN A 46 -2.04 -3.42 10.29
CA ASN A 46 -2.78 -2.54 9.37
C ASN A 46 -2.69 -1.07 9.80
N ILE A 47 -2.74 -0.79 11.11
CA ILE A 47 -2.65 0.57 11.65
C ILE A 47 -1.28 1.18 11.38
N ASP A 48 -0.20 0.40 11.49
CA ASP A 48 1.18 0.86 11.21
C ASP A 48 1.37 1.46 9.80
N ALA A 49 0.44 1.21 8.85
CA ALA A 49 0.43 1.84 7.54
C ALA A 49 0.44 3.39 7.61
N ILE A 50 -0.15 3.97 8.66
CA ILE A 50 -0.23 5.44 8.84
C ILE A 50 1.14 6.10 9.03
N HIS A 51 2.16 5.33 9.39
CA HIS A 51 3.51 5.85 9.59
C HIS A 51 4.23 6.19 8.29
N GLN A 52 3.77 5.67 7.15
CA GLN A 52 4.38 5.96 5.85
C GLN A 52 3.33 5.96 4.72
N LEU A 53 2.65 7.09 4.60
CA LEU A 53 1.55 7.31 3.64
C LEU A 53 2.02 7.91 2.32
N ASP A 54 3.14 8.62 2.33
CA ASP A 54 3.63 9.35 1.17
C ASP A 54 4.33 8.41 0.19
N PHE A 55 4.14 8.68 -1.09
CA PHE A 55 4.82 7.99 -2.18
C PHE A 55 5.63 9.03 -2.95
N SER A 56 6.88 8.71 -3.21
CA SER A 56 7.71 9.42 -4.18
C SER A 56 7.22 9.17 -5.60
N GLN A 57 7.61 10.05 -6.53
CA GLN A 57 7.21 9.91 -7.92
C GLN A 57 7.73 8.60 -8.55
N ASP A 58 8.96 8.19 -8.22
CA ASP A 58 9.57 6.95 -8.72
C ASP A 58 8.80 5.70 -8.27
N GLU A 59 8.29 5.69 -7.04
CA GLU A 59 7.46 4.60 -6.52
C GLU A 59 6.11 4.56 -7.22
N LEU A 60 5.47 5.73 -7.42
CA LEU A 60 4.21 5.83 -8.15
C LEU A 60 4.33 5.31 -9.57
N ASP A 61 5.37 5.72 -10.29
CA ASP A 61 5.63 5.31 -11.67
C ASP A 61 5.91 3.80 -11.76
N SER A 62 6.65 3.26 -10.79
CA SER A 62 6.93 1.82 -10.67
C SER A 62 5.65 1.02 -10.43
N ILE A 63 4.80 1.47 -9.51
CA ILE A 63 3.51 0.83 -9.21
C ILE A 63 2.60 0.92 -10.45
N GLU A 64 2.50 2.07 -11.11
CA GLU A 64 1.71 2.23 -12.33
C GLU A 64 2.17 1.30 -13.44
N LYS A 65 3.47 1.14 -13.64
CA LYS A 65 4.03 0.22 -14.63
C LYS A 65 3.63 -1.23 -14.34
N ILE A 66 3.67 -1.65 -13.08
CA ILE A 66 3.23 -2.99 -12.67
C ILE A 66 1.72 -3.18 -12.92
N LEU A 67 0.91 -2.15 -12.66
CA LEU A 67 -0.56 -2.21 -12.82
C LEU A 67 -1.02 -2.08 -14.29
N LYS A 68 -0.31 -1.32 -15.14
CA LYS A 68 -0.64 -1.19 -16.57
C LYS A 68 -0.51 -2.52 -17.32
N ASN A 69 0.43 -3.37 -16.91
CA ASN A 69 0.57 -4.73 -17.42
C ASN A 69 -0.63 -5.67 -17.09
N ILE A 70 -1.64 -5.19 -16.38
CA ILE A 70 -2.88 -5.92 -16.04
C ILE A 70 -4.03 -5.56 -17.00
N LYS A 71 -3.98 -4.38 -17.62
CA LYS A 71 -5.04 -3.88 -18.51
C LYS A 71 -4.81 -4.22 -19.99
N ALA A 72 -3.78 -4.99 -20.31
CA ALA A 72 -3.42 -5.42 -21.66
C ALA A 72 -3.69 -6.92 -21.85
#